data_AF-G5E162-F1
#
_entry.id   AF-G5E162-F1
#
_cell.length_a   1.000
_cell.length_b   1.000
_cell.length_c   1.000
_cell.angle_alpha   90.00
_cell.angle_beta   90.00
_cell.angle_gamma   90.00
#
_symmetry.space_group_name_H-M   'P 1'
#
loop_
_entity.id
_entity.type
_entity.pdbx_description
1 polymer ?
#
loop_
_entity_poly.entity_id
_entity_poly.type
_entity_poly.pdbx_seq_one_letter_code
_entity_poly.pdbx_strand_id
1 'polypeptide(L)'
;LDDNEALLEKLKHGQFTLRDMYEQFQNIMKMGPFSQILGMIPGFGQDFMSKGNEQESMARLKKLMTIMDSMNDQELDNTDGAKLFSKQPGRVQRVARGSGVSTRDVQELLAQYTKFAQ
;
A
#
# COMPACT_ATOMS: atom_id res chain seq x y z
N LEU A 1 1.43 -18.63 -1.92
CA LEU A 1 0.74 -18.95 -0.66
C LEU A 1 1.69 -18.64 0.49
N ASP A 2 2.94 -19.08 0.42
CA ASP A 2 4.02 -18.74 1.35
C ASP A 2 4.22 -17.23 1.62
N ASP A 3 4.22 -16.38 0.59
CA ASP A 3 4.43 -14.93 0.77
C ASP A 3 3.33 -14.23 1.58
N ASN A 4 2.12 -14.81 1.59
CA ASN A 4 0.95 -14.26 2.28
C ASN A 4 0.96 -14.67 3.76
N GLU A 5 1.45 -15.86 4.08
CA GLU A 5 1.65 -16.31 5.46
C GLU A 5 2.77 -15.51 6.14
N ALA A 6 3.90 -15.29 5.44
CA ALA A 6 5.00 -14.46 5.97
C ALA A 6 4.56 -13.02 6.23
N LEU A 7 3.68 -12.46 5.39
CA LEU A 7 3.07 -11.14 5.60
C LEU A 7 2.20 -11.12 6.86
N LEU A 8 1.33 -12.13 7.03
CA LEU A 8 0.46 -12.25 8.21
C LEU A 8 1.27 -12.40 9.49
N GLU A 9 2.41 -13.07 9.45
CA GLU A 9 3.34 -13.14 10.58
C GLU A 9 4.00 -11.80 10.87
N LYS A 10 4.52 -11.09 9.85
CA LYS A 10 5.08 -9.74 10.02
C LYS A 10 4.07 -8.73 10.56
N LEU A 11 2.83 -8.81 10.10
CA LEU A 11 1.69 -8.06 10.61
C LEU A 11 1.43 -8.35 12.08
N LYS A 12 1.35 -9.63 12.46
CA LYS A 12 1.21 -10.05 13.86
C LYS A 12 2.36 -9.56 14.74
N HIS A 13 3.56 -9.45 14.18
CA HIS A 13 4.74 -8.97 14.89
C HIS A 13 4.90 -7.44 14.89
N GLY A 14 3.98 -6.68 14.27
CA GLY A 14 4.03 -5.22 14.20
C GLY A 14 5.24 -4.68 13.41
N GLN A 15 5.84 -5.53 12.57
CA GLN A 15 6.99 -5.19 11.71
C GLN A 15 6.53 -5.11 10.25
N PHE A 16 5.45 -4.39 10.02
CA PHE A 16 4.97 -4.13 8.67
C PHE A 16 5.55 -2.81 8.18
N THR A 17 6.21 -2.81 7.03
CA THR A 17 6.77 -1.60 6.41
C THR A 17 6.05 -1.25 5.11
N LEU A 18 6.22 -0.01 4.63
CA LEU A 18 5.68 0.40 3.33
C LEU A 18 6.35 -0.39 2.18
N ARG A 19 7.61 -0.82 2.35
CA ARG A 19 8.27 -1.72 1.40
C ARG A 19 7.58 -3.08 1.32
N ASP A 20 7.22 -3.68 2.46
CA ASP A 20 6.47 -4.94 2.45
C ASP A 20 5.15 -4.78 1.69
N MET A 21 4.43 -3.67 1.90
CA MET A 21 3.20 -3.36 1.17
C MET A 21 3.44 -3.25 -0.35
N TYR A 22 4.53 -2.61 -0.75
CA TYR A 22 4.91 -2.46 -2.16
C TYR A 22 5.18 -3.82 -2.82
N GLU A 23 5.95 -4.70 -2.16
CA GLU A 23 6.25 -6.04 -2.66
C GLU A 23 4.98 -6.87 -2.84
N GLN A 24 4.04 -6.76 -1.90
CA GLN A 24 2.73 -7.41 -2.01
C GLN A 24 1.93 -6.85 -3.19
N PHE A 25 1.89 -5.53 -3.39
CA PHE A 25 1.22 -4.95 -4.54
C PHE A 25 1.87 -5.34 -5.87
N GLN A 26 3.20 -5.48 -5.91
CA GLN A 26 3.92 -5.93 -7.08
C GLN A 26 3.63 -7.40 -7.40
N ASN A 27 3.60 -8.26 -6.38
CA ASN A 27 3.20 -9.66 -6.52
C ASN A 27 1.75 -9.77 -6.99
N ILE A 28 0.88 -8.89 -6.49
CA ILE A 28 -0.48 -8.75 -6.98
C ILE A 28 -0.44 -8.34 -8.46
N MET A 29 0.17 -7.22 -8.86
CA MET A 29 0.21 -6.86 -10.28
C MET A 29 0.74 -7.97 -11.22
N LYS A 30 1.67 -8.83 -10.75
CA LYS A 30 2.25 -9.92 -11.55
C LYS A 30 1.31 -11.11 -11.81
N MET A 31 0.38 -11.47 -10.92
CA MET A 31 -0.43 -12.69 -11.14
C MET A 31 -1.71 -12.48 -11.98
N GLY A 32 -2.10 -11.24 -12.32
CA GLY A 32 -3.34 -11.00 -13.11
C GLY A 32 -4.64 -11.20 -12.31
N PRO A 33 -5.85 -11.20 -12.90
CA PRO A 33 -7.14 -10.94 -12.22
C PRO A 33 -7.34 -11.68 -10.88
N PHE A 34 -7.51 -10.89 -9.81
CA PHE A 34 -7.34 -11.26 -8.39
C PHE A 34 -8.62 -11.63 -7.66
N SER A 35 -9.70 -11.92 -8.38
CA SER A 35 -11.00 -12.10 -7.75
C SER A 35 -11.05 -13.24 -6.70
N GLN A 36 -10.07 -14.16 -6.67
CA GLN A 36 -9.98 -15.24 -5.68
C GLN A 36 -9.10 -14.95 -4.45
N ILE A 37 -8.06 -14.11 -4.53
CA ILE A 37 -7.07 -13.95 -3.43
C ILE A 37 -7.38 -12.75 -2.53
N LEU A 38 -7.91 -11.65 -3.08
CA LEU A 38 -8.26 -10.44 -2.31
C LEU A 38 -9.38 -10.66 -1.29
N GLY A 39 -10.19 -11.71 -1.47
CA GLY A 39 -11.21 -12.11 -0.49
C GLY A 39 -10.64 -12.66 0.82
N MET A 40 -9.36 -13.02 0.86
CA MET A 40 -8.70 -13.59 2.04
C MET A 40 -7.86 -12.58 2.83
N ILE A 41 -7.66 -11.36 2.33
CA ILE A 41 -6.89 -10.32 3.02
C ILE A 41 -7.85 -9.49 3.91
N PRO A 42 -7.76 -9.60 5.24
CA PRO A 42 -8.56 -8.76 6.14
C PRO A 42 -8.24 -7.28 5.88
N GLY A 43 -9.28 -6.46 5.70
CA GLY A 43 -9.16 -5.02 5.45
C GLY A 43 -9.17 -4.58 3.97
N PHE A 44 -8.99 -5.49 2.99
CA PHE A 44 -9.06 -5.19 1.55
C PHE A 44 -10.33 -5.72 0.85
N GLY A 45 -10.95 -6.77 1.42
CA GLY A 45 -12.02 -7.53 0.76
C GLY A 45 -13.32 -6.77 0.46
N GLN A 46 -13.56 -5.58 1.03
CA GLN A 46 -14.79 -4.81 0.77
C GLN A 46 -14.59 -3.66 -0.23
N ASP A 47 -13.47 -2.94 -0.13
CA ASP A 47 -13.19 -1.78 -1.01
C ASP A 47 -12.71 -2.18 -2.41
N PHE A 48 -12.17 -3.39 -2.58
CA PHE A 48 -11.61 -3.86 -3.86
C PHE A 48 -12.42 -4.96 -4.57
N MET A 49 -13.42 -5.58 -3.90
CA MET A 49 -14.23 -6.69 -4.46
C MET A 49 -15.57 -6.23 -5.10
N SER A 50 -15.60 -5.10 -5.80
CA SER A 50 -16.69 -4.88 -6.75
C SER A 50 -16.46 -5.77 -7.97
N LYS A 51 -17.17 -6.92 -8.01
CA LYS A 51 -17.20 -7.85 -9.15
C LYS A 51 -17.33 -7.06 -10.47
N GLY A 52 -16.30 -7.06 -11.31
CA GLY A 52 -16.29 -6.38 -12.62
C GLY A 52 -15.35 -5.17 -12.75
N ASN A 53 -14.75 -4.68 -11.65
CA ASN A 53 -13.87 -3.50 -11.67
C ASN A 53 -12.37 -3.84 -11.56
N GLU A 54 -11.94 -5.04 -11.95
CA GLU A 54 -10.54 -5.49 -11.82
C GLU A 54 -9.54 -4.55 -12.52
N GLN A 55 -9.92 -3.97 -13.66
CA GLN A 55 -9.14 -2.97 -14.36
C GLN A 55 -8.94 -1.69 -13.52
N GLU A 56 -10.00 -1.24 -12.84
CA GLU A 56 -9.98 -0.05 -11.98
C GLU A 56 -9.16 -0.32 -10.72
N SER A 57 -9.34 -1.49 -10.12
CA SER A 57 -8.55 -2.00 -9.01
C SER A 57 -7.06 -2.04 -9.35
N MET A 58 -6.68 -2.55 -10.52
CA MET A 58 -5.29 -2.55 -11.00
C MET A 58 -4.76 -1.13 -11.24
N ALA A 59 -5.58 -0.24 -11.80
CA ALA A 59 -5.20 1.16 -11.98
C ALA A 59 -4.96 1.87 -10.64
N ARG A 60 -5.79 1.58 -9.63
CA ARG A 60 -5.61 2.09 -8.26
C ARG A 60 -4.32 1.56 -7.63
N LEU A 61 -4.05 0.25 -7.71
CA LEU A 61 -2.79 -0.33 -7.23
C LEU A 61 -1.58 0.31 -7.90
N LYS A 62 -1.61 0.47 -9.22
CA LYS A 62 -0.54 1.13 -9.98
C LYS A 62 -0.33 2.58 -9.53
N LYS A 63 -1.41 3.31 -9.23
CA LYS A 63 -1.33 4.66 -8.66
C LYS A 63 -0.64 4.65 -7.29
N LEU A 64 -1.03 3.74 -6.39
CA LEU A 64 -0.41 3.59 -5.07
C LEU A 64 1.08 3.24 -5.18
N MET A 65 1.45 2.33 -6.09
CA MET A 65 2.84 2.00 -6.37
C MET A 65 3.63 3.22 -6.86
N THR A 66 3.07 4.02 -7.77
CA THR A 66 3.71 5.24 -8.27
C THR A 66 3.95 6.27 -7.15
N ILE A 67 3.04 6.35 -6.18
CA ILE A 67 3.20 7.19 -4.99
C ILE A 67 4.35 6.68 -4.11
N MET A 68 4.41 5.37 -3.88
CA MET A 68 5.49 4.73 -3.12
C MET A 68 6.85 4.85 -3.81
N ASP A 69 6.90 4.77 -5.14
CA ASP A 69 8.11 5.01 -5.95
C ASP A 69 8.65 6.45 -5.80
N SER A 70 7.82 7.39 -5.36
CA SER A 70 8.24 8.77 -5.06
C SER A 70 8.73 8.97 -3.61
N MET A 71 8.68 7.92 -2.79
CA MET A 71 9.17 7.92 -1.42
C MET A 71 10.66 7.53 -1.38
N ASN A 72 11.34 7.92 -0.31
CA ASN A 72 12.74 7.54 -0.08
C ASN A 72 12.82 6.20 0.68
N ASP A 73 13.96 5.51 0.63
CA ASP A 73 14.17 4.25 1.39
C ASP A 73 13.91 4.41 2.89
N GLN A 74 14.32 5.55 3.47
CA GLN A 74 14.04 5.85 4.89
C GLN A 74 12.54 6.01 5.21
N GLU A 75 11.72 6.31 4.22
CA GLU A 75 10.26 6.39 4.37
C GLU A 75 9.63 5.02 4.15
N LEU A 76 10.18 4.21 3.23
CA LEU A 76 9.69 2.88 2.88
C LEU A 76 10.04 1.80 3.91
N ASP A 77 11.28 1.80 4.42
CA ASP A 77 11.83 0.81 5.34
C ASP A 77 11.53 1.11 6.82
N ASN A 78 10.76 2.17 7.07
CA ASN A 78 10.39 2.57 8.41
C ASN A 78 9.12 1.83 8.86
N THR A 79 9.22 1.11 9.97
CA THR A 79 8.07 0.46 10.64
C THR A 79 6.97 1.46 11.00
N ASP A 80 7.33 2.70 11.31
CA ASP A 80 6.43 3.82 11.59
C ASP A 80 6.37 4.83 10.42
N GLY A 81 6.39 4.35 9.17
CA GLY A 81 6.38 5.21 7.98
C GLY A 81 5.32 6.32 8.02
N ALA A 82 4.08 5.99 8.39
CA ALA A 82 3.00 6.97 8.55
C ALA A 82 3.34 8.11 9.53
N LYS A 83 3.99 7.80 10.65
CA LYS A 83 4.39 8.78 11.66
C LYS A 83 5.48 9.73 11.14
N LEU A 84 6.36 9.26 10.26
CA LEU A 84 7.38 10.09 9.63
C LEU A 84 6.75 11.16 8.74
N PHE A 85 5.72 10.80 7.97
CA PHE A 85 4.94 11.74 7.16
C PHE A 85 4.12 12.71 8.02
N SER A 86 3.57 12.27 9.16
CA SER A 86 2.88 13.16 10.10
C SER A 86 3.82 14.18 10.76
N LYS A 87 5.06 13.78 11.08
CA LYS A 87 6.08 14.69 11.66
C LYS A 87 6.60 15.70 10.65
N GLN A 88 6.69 15.34 9.37
CA GLN A 88 7.26 16.17 8.32
C GLN A 88 6.33 16.27 7.11
N PRO A 89 5.34 17.18 7.14
CA PRO A 89 4.36 17.32 6.05
C PRO A 89 4.97 17.74 4.70
N GLY A 90 6.19 18.29 4.70
CA GLY A 90 6.94 18.55 3.47
C GLY A 90 7.23 17.28 2.65
N ARG A 91 7.31 16.10 3.30
CA ARG A 91 7.46 14.81 2.60
C ARG A 91 6.23 14.48 1.77
N VAL A 92 5.03 14.73 2.31
CA VAL A 92 3.76 14.52 1.60
C VAL A 92 3.69 15.39 0.34
N GLN A 93 4.09 16.66 0.44
CA GLN A 93 4.11 17.56 -0.73
C GLN A 93 5.13 17.11 -1.79
N ARG A 94 6.31 16.66 -1.37
CA ARG A 94 7.35 16.16 -2.27
C ARG A 94 6.87 14.91 -3.02
N VAL A 95 6.32 13.94 -2.29
CA VAL A 95 5.81 12.68 -2.84
C VAL A 95 4.65 12.96 -3.81
N ALA A 96 3.70 13.81 -3.42
CA ALA A 96 2.57 14.19 -4.28
C ALA A 96 3.03 14.80 -5.61
N ARG A 97 4.00 15.72 -5.55
CA ARG A 97 4.60 16.32 -6.77
C ARG A 97 5.36 15.31 -7.62
N GLY A 98 6.13 14.41 -7.00
CA GLY A 98 6.92 13.39 -7.70
C GLY A 98 6.06 12.35 -8.41
N SER A 99 4.91 12.01 -7.83
CA SER A 99 3.99 11.00 -8.38
C SER A 99 2.85 11.60 -9.22
N GLY A 100 2.76 12.93 -9.32
CA GLY A 100 1.70 13.61 -10.07
C GLY A 100 0.31 13.48 -9.45
N VAL A 101 0.22 13.24 -8.15
CA VAL A 101 -1.04 13.08 -7.41
C VAL A 101 -1.30 14.25 -6.46
N SER A 102 -2.48 14.30 -5.87
CA SER A 102 -2.79 15.29 -4.84
C SER A 102 -2.19 14.91 -3.48
N THR A 103 -1.96 15.88 -2.60
CA THR A 103 -1.54 15.58 -1.23
C THR A 103 -2.56 14.73 -0.46
N ARG A 104 -3.84 14.79 -0.86
CA ARG A 104 -4.91 13.96 -0.30
C ARG A 104 -4.72 12.49 -0.65
N ASP A 105 -4.36 12.19 -1.90
CA ASP A 105 -4.08 10.81 -2.33
C ASP A 105 -2.97 10.17 -1.48
N VAL A 106 -1.92 10.94 -1.17
CA VAL A 106 -0.82 10.48 -0.31
C VAL A 106 -1.31 10.24 1.12
N GLN A 107 -2.15 11.13 1.66
CA GLN A 107 -2.73 10.94 3.00
C GLN A 107 -3.66 9.72 3.07
N GLU A 108 -4.45 9.46 2.03
CA GLU A 108 -5.29 8.28 1.93
C GLU A 108 -4.47 6.98 1.91
N LEU A 109 -3.35 6.97 1.16
CA LEU A 109 -2.40 5.84 1.18
C LEU A 109 -1.85 5.60 2.59
N LEU A 110 -1.42 6.65 3.30
CA LEU A 110 -0.90 6.52 4.66
C LEU A 110 -1.96 6.04 5.66
N ALA A 111 -3.21 6.46 5.49
CA ALA A 111 -4.33 5.99 6.29
C ALA A 111 -4.62 4.51 6.03
N GLN A 112 -4.58 4.06 4.77
CA GLN A 112 -4.70 2.64 4.40
C GLN A 112 -3.56 1.82 4.97
N TYR A 113 -2.31 2.29 4.85
CA TYR A 113 -1.15 1.66 5.48
C TYR A 113 -1.33 1.52 6.99
N THR A 114 -1.77 2.57 7.68
CA THR A 114 -1.97 2.54 9.14
C THR A 114 -3.04 1.52 9.55
N LYS A 115 -4.13 1.38 8.77
CA LYS A 115 -5.15 0.34 8.99
C LYS A 115 -4.62 -1.07 8.75
N PHE A 116 -3.67 -1.21 7.83
CA PHE A 116 -3.07 -2.49 7.51
C PHE A 116 -2.02 -2.89 8.55
N ALA A 117 -1.23 -1.93 9.03
CA ALA A 117 -0.20 -2.15 10.05
C ALA A 117 -0.76 -2.38 11.48
N GLN A 118 -2.04 -2.07 11.72
CA GLN A 118 -2.76 -2.29 12.99
C GLN A 118 -3.44 -3.65 13.04
#